data_AF-G4VQM4-F1
#
_entry.id   AF-G4VQM4-F1
#
_cell.length_a   1.000
_cell.length_b   1.000
_cell.length_c   1.000
_cell.angle_alpha   90.00
_cell.angle_beta   90.00
_cell.angle_gamma   90.00
#
_symmetry.space_group_name_H-M   'P 1'
#
loop_
_entity.id
_entity.type
_entity.pdbx_description
1 polymer ?
#
loop_
_entity_poly.entity_id
_entity_poly.type
_entity_poly.pdbx_seq_one_letter_code
_entity_poly.pdbx_strand_id
1 'polypeptide(L)'
;MASRVGHRPEGTDGADFRHRERVCTQYSLSPLLKRRIKFVYFLHLMLWVLMFARLLPELCLRLGFRTRLMVEKWPFPQGELWEYVWFFGSIFPTLFGYISLQRSRAGLMRVSLTGTVVFGLGTVAVGCFTNAFELMTYYQSRVAKHYFYEFPVIVLAYIFFSLCVQVHGFSVYFGYKLYCIWSVKVRKAR
;
A
#
# COMPACT_ATOMS: atom_id res chain seq x y z
N MET A 1 39.48 10.93 -21.73
CA MET A 1 40.62 11.73 -21.23
C MET A 1 40.07 12.89 -20.41
N ALA A 2 40.14 12.84 -19.08
CA ALA A 2 39.82 14.01 -18.26
C ALA A 2 41.02 14.98 -18.32
N SER A 3 40.78 16.28 -18.56
CA SER A 3 41.86 17.27 -18.67
C SER A 3 42.65 17.31 -17.36
N ARG A 4 43.96 17.08 -17.41
CA ARG A 4 44.84 17.13 -16.23
C ARG A 4 44.90 18.52 -15.58
N VAL A 5 44.43 19.57 -16.28
CA VAL A 5 44.61 21.00 -15.94
C VAL A 5 43.28 21.72 -15.69
N GLY A 6 42.27 21.03 -15.14
CA GLY A 6 41.08 21.72 -14.64
C GLY A 6 41.42 22.52 -13.38
N HIS A 7 40.84 23.71 -13.22
CA HIS A 7 40.95 24.53 -12.00
C HIS A 7 40.57 23.69 -10.77
N ARG A 8 41.50 23.54 -9.83
CA ARG A 8 41.29 22.85 -8.55
C ARG A 8 41.21 23.90 -7.45
N PRO A 9 40.26 23.80 -6.50
CA PRO A 9 40.26 24.61 -5.29
C PRO A 9 41.61 24.51 -4.59
N GLU A 10 42.08 25.61 -4.00
CA GLU A 10 43.31 25.59 -3.22
C GLU A 10 43.19 24.61 -2.04
N GLY A 11 44.27 23.86 -1.74
CA GLY A 11 44.31 22.91 -0.62
C GLY A 11 43.83 21.48 -0.91
N THR A 12 43.50 21.13 -2.17
CA THR A 12 43.24 19.73 -2.57
C THR A 12 44.32 19.19 -3.52
N ASP A 13 44.71 17.93 -3.34
CA ASP A 13 45.57 17.16 -4.25
C ASP A 13 44.78 16.51 -5.41
N GLY A 14 43.45 16.58 -5.38
CA GLY A 14 42.54 15.93 -6.31
C GLY A 14 42.19 14.47 -5.96
N ALA A 15 42.78 13.89 -4.91
CA ALA A 15 42.39 12.57 -4.39
C ALA A 15 41.08 12.64 -3.58
N ASP A 16 40.68 13.85 -3.15
CA ASP A 16 39.40 14.14 -2.50
C ASP A 16 38.19 14.06 -3.43
N PHE A 17 38.34 13.66 -4.70
CA PHE A 17 37.23 13.54 -5.65
C PHE A 17 36.10 12.67 -5.08
N ARG A 18 36.40 11.59 -4.35
CA ARG A 18 35.36 10.77 -3.69
C ARG A 18 34.61 11.54 -2.62
N HIS A 19 35.24 12.49 -1.94
CA HIS A 19 34.56 13.36 -0.97
C HIS A 19 33.64 14.35 -1.68
N ARG A 20 34.10 14.93 -2.81
CA ARG A 20 33.32 15.87 -3.64
C ARG A 20 32.17 15.21 -4.39
N GLU A 21 32.40 13.99 -4.89
CA GLU A 21 31.45 13.15 -5.61
C GLU A 21 30.57 12.32 -4.68
N ARG A 22 30.64 12.50 -3.35
CA ARG A 22 29.59 11.97 -2.46
C ARG A 22 28.29 12.71 -2.80
N VAL A 23 27.62 12.19 -3.82
CA VAL A 23 26.24 12.49 -4.16
C VAL A 23 25.49 12.37 -2.85
N CYS A 24 24.93 13.49 -2.40
CA CYS A 24 24.24 13.55 -1.11
C CYS A 24 23.27 12.35 -1.05
N THR A 25 23.34 11.54 0.00
CA THR A 25 22.67 10.24 0.12
C THR A 25 21.18 10.30 -0.26
N GLN A 26 20.52 11.44 -0.05
CA GLN A 26 19.16 11.70 -0.51
C GLN A 26 18.91 11.50 -2.02
N TYR A 27 19.89 11.80 -2.88
CA TYR A 27 19.76 11.69 -4.34
C TYR A 27 19.84 10.25 -4.82
N SER A 28 20.62 9.38 -4.16
CA SER A 28 20.65 7.94 -4.45
C SER A 28 19.47 7.20 -3.81
N LEU A 29 18.99 7.66 -2.66
CA LEU A 29 17.90 7.01 -1.94
C LEU A 29 16.52 7.25 -2.57
N SER A 30 16.23 8.46 -3.08
CA SER A 30 14.89 8.77 -3.59
C SER A 30 14.48 7.88 -4.78
N PRO A 31 15.30 7.65 -5.82
CA PRO A 31 14.95 6.75 -6.93
C PRO A 31 14.68 5.31 -6.47
N LEU A 32 15.51 4.80 -5.55
CA LEU A 32 15.37 3.45 -5.01
C LEU A 32 14.05 3.30 -4.22
N LEU A 33 13.72 4.27 -3.37
CA LEU A 33 12.45 4.29 -2.64
C LEU A 33 11.24 4.43 -3.57
N LYS A 34 11.33 5.25 -4.63
CA LYS A 34 10.29 5.35 -5.67
C LYS A 34 10.05 4.00 -6.34
N ARG A 35 11.10 3.23 -6.64
CA ARG A 35 10.95 1.89 -7.22
C ARG A 35 10.26 0.93 -6.25
N ARG A 36 10.67 0.93 -4.98
CA ARG A 36 10.09 0.06 -3.94
C ARG A 36 8.61 0.35 -3.71
N ILE A 37 8.23 1.63 -3.53
CA ILE A 37 6.83 1.98 -3.29
C ILE A 37 5.94 1.70 -4.51
N LYS A 38 6.45 1.84 -5.75
CA LYS A 38 5.71 1.42 -6.95
C LYS A 38 5.40 -0.08 -6.93
N PHE A 39 6.35 -0.90 -6.51
CA PHE A 39 6.12 -2.34 -6.35
C PHE A 39 5.08 -2.63 -5.25
N VAL A 40 5.13 -1.90 -4.14
CA VAL A 40 4.10 -2.04 -3.09
C VAL A 40 2.71 -1.62 -3.59
N TYR A 41 2.60 -0.54 -4.38
CA TYR A 41 1.33 -0.15 -5.02
C TYR A 41 0.83 -1.18 -6.03
N PHE A 42 1.73 -1.85 -6.74
CA PHE A 42 1.37 -2.98 -7.59
C PHE A 42 0.81 -4.15 -6.76
N LEU A 43 1.43 -4.49 -5.62
CA LEU A 43 0.88 -5.51 -4.70
C LEU A 43 -0.47 -5.09 -4.11
N HIS A 44 -0.64 -3.81 -3.76
CA HIS A 44 -1.93 -3.27 -3.32
C HIS A 44 -3.00 -3.43 -4.40
N LEU A 45 -2.65 -3.17 -5.67
CA LEU A 45 -3.57 -3.39 -6.80
C LEU A 45 -3.98 -4.86 -6.92
N MET A 46 -3.07 -5.81 -6.70
CA MET A 46 -3.41 -7.24 -6.71
C MET A 46 -4.40 -7.60 -5.58
N LEU A 47 -4.17 -7.09 -4.36
CA LEU A 47 -5.11 -7.26 -3.24
C LEU A 47 -6.45 -6.59 -3.51
N TRP A 48 -6.43 -5.43 -4.18
CA TRP A 48 -7.64 -4.72 -4.57
C TRP A 48 -8.45 -5.50 -5.60
N VAL A 49 -7.80 -6.11 -6.61
CA VAL A 49 -8.46 -7.00 -7.58
C VAL A 49 -9.04 -8.24 -6.89
N LEU A 50 -8.35 -8.81 -5.90
CA LEU A 50 -8.88 -9.92 -5.11
C LEU A 50 -10.15 -9.53 -4.35
N MET A 51 -10.14 -8.37 -3.69
CA MET A 51 -11.34 -7.84 -3.00
C MET A 51 -12.45 -7.47 -3.99
N PHE A 52 -12.10 -6.95 -5.17
CA PHE A 52 -13.08 -6.71 -6.23
C PHE A 52 -13.77 -8.01 -6.63
N ALA A 53 -13.01 -9.07 -6.93
CA ALA A 53 -13.57 -10.37 -7.29
C ALA A 53 -14.45 -10.94 -6.15
N ARG A 54 -14.04 -10.75 -4.90
CA ARG A 54 -14.79 -11.14 -3.70
C ARG A 54 -16.17 -10.48 -3.60
N LEU A 55 -16.26 -9.19 -3.92
CA LEU A 55 -17.47 -8.35 -3.82
C LEU A 55 -18.25 -8.26 -5.14
N LEU A 56 -17.68 -8.73 -6.25
CA LEU A 56 -18.22 -8.56 -7.61
C LEU A 56 -19.67 -9.02 -7.74
N PRO A 57 -20.08 -10.22 -7.26
CA PRO A 57 -21.47 -10.67 -7.40
C PRO A 57 -22.47 -9.73 -6.72
N GLU A 58 -22.14 -9.25 -5.53
CA GLU A 58 -22.98 -8.33 -4.75
C GLU A 58 -23.03 -6.95 -5.40
N LEU A 59 -21.90 -6.44 -5.89
CA LEU A 59 -21.82 -5.16 -6.61
C LEU A 59 -22.64 -5.21 -7.90
N CYS A 60 -22.53 -6.28 -8.69
CA CYS A 60 -23.35 -6.47 -9.89
C CYS A 60 -24.84 -6.47 -9.57
N LEU A 61 -25.25 -7.16 -8.50
CA LEU A 61 -26.65 -7.19 -8.07
C LEU A 61 -27.14 -5.80 -7.66
N ARG A 62 -26.33 -5.04 -6.89
CA ARG A 62 -26.64 -3.67 -6.47
C ARG A 62 -26.69 -2.67 -7.63
N LEU A 63 -25.90 -2.88 -8.67
CA LEU A 63 -25.94 -2.09 -9.91
C LEU A 63 -27.13 -2.45 -10.83
N GLY A 64 -27.98 -3.40 -10.43
CA GLY A 64 -29.19 -3.77 -11.17
C GLY A 64 -28.96 -4.86 -12.23
N PHE A 65 -27.78 -5.47 -12.30
CA PHE A 65 -27.57 -6.61 -13.17
C PHE A 65 -28.31 -7.85 -12.64
N ARG A 66 -28.83 -8.69 -13.54
CA ARG A 66 -29.52 -9.94 -13.20
C ARG A 66 -28.52 -11.05 -12.80
N THR A 67 -27.76 -10.82 -11.74
CA THR A 67 -26.74 -11.75 -11.22
C THR A 67 -27.18 -12.48 -9.95
N ARG A 68 -28.49 -12.54 -9.66
CA ARG A 68 -29.04 -13.20 -8.47
C ARG A 68 -28.54 -14.64 -8.30
N LEU A 69 -28.50 -15.41 -9.40
CA LEU A 69 -27.98 -16.78 -9.40
C LEU A 69 -26.48 -16.86 -9.06
N MET A 70 -25.70 -15.86 -9.47
CA MET A 70 -24.27 -15.79 -9.16
C MET A 70 -24.05 -15.49 -7.69
N VAL A 71 -24.88 -14.63 -7.09
CA VAL A 71 -24.86 -14.33 -5.65
C VAL A 71 -25.29 -15.54 -4.82
N GLU A 72 -26.32 -16.28 -5.25
CA GLU A 72 -26.81 -17.47 -4.54
C GLU A 72 -25.79 -18.61 -4.53
N LYS A 73 -25.07 -18.80 -5.64
CA LYS A 73 -23.98 -19.79 -5.74
C LYS A 73 -22.66 -19.32 -5.12
N TRP A 74 -22.60 -18.07 -4.65
CA TRP A 74 -21.35 -17.51 -4.12
C TRP A 74 -21.05 -18.15 -2.76
N PRO A 75 -19.88 -18.79 -2.59
CA PRO A 75 -19.59 -19.61 -1.39
C PRO A 75 -19.32 -18.78 -0.13
N PHE A 76 -19.23 -17.47 -0.29
CA PHE A 76 -18.82 -16.58 0.77
C PHE A 76 -20.01 -15.81 1.35
N PRO A 77 -19.94 -15.40 2.64
CA PRO A 77 -20.99 -14.59 3.25
C PRO A 77 -21.12 -13.22 2.57
N GLN A 78 -22.25 -12.57 2.84
CA GLN A 78 -22.51 -11.20 2.40
C GLN A 78 -21.40 -10.25 2.86
N GLY A 79 -21.06 -9.29 2.01
CA GLY A 79 -19.96 -8.37 2.26
C GLY A 79 -20.19 -7.50 3.48
N GLU A 80 -19.20 -7.43 4.34
CA GLU A 80 -19.23 -6.60 5.55
C GLU A 80 -18.89 -5.14 5.21
N LEU A 81 -19.34 -4.20 6.04
CA LEU A 81 -19.10 -2.77 5.79
C LEU A 81 -17.60 -2.44 5.63
N TRP A 82 -16.72 -3.07 6.42
CA TRP A 82 -15.29 -2.81 6.32
C TRP A 82 -14.70 -3.24 4.97
N GLU A 83 -15.23 -4.28 4.33
CA GLU A 83 -14.77 -4.75 3.01
C GLU A 83 -15.04 -3.66 1.96
N TYR A 84 -16.24 -3.09 1.99
CA TYR A 84 -16.62 -1.97 1.11
C TYR A 84 -15.79 -0.72 1.37
N VAL A 85 -15.59 -0.36 2.65
CA VAL A 85 -14.78 0.82 3.02
C VAL A 85 -13.32 0.62 2.61
N TRP A 86 -12.76 -0.58 2.78
CA TRP A 86 -11.41 -0.89 2.32
C TRP A 86 -11.32 -0.86 0.80
N PHE A 87 -12.26 -1.49 0.09
CA PHE A 87 -12.26 -1.58 -1.36
C PHE A 87 -12.35 -0.21 -2.04
N PHE A 88 -13.34 0.60 -1.67
CA PHE A 88 -13.51 1.94 -2.24
C PHE A 88 -12.56 2.96 -1.64
N GLY A 89 -12.22 2.85 -0.35
CA GLY A 89 -11.39 3.82 0.34
C GLY A 89 -9.89 3.67 0.03
N SER A 90 -9.38 2.44 -0.10
CA SER A 90 -7.94 2.20 -0.22
C SER A 90 -7.36 2.54 -1.60
N ILE A 91 -8.19 2.68 -2.63
CA ILE A 91 -7.73 3.06 -3.98
C ILE A 91 -7.26 4.51 -4.04
N PHE A 92 -7.92 5.45 -3.34
CA PHE A 92 -7.58 6.87 -3.40
C PHE A 92 -6.18 7.19 -2.83
N PRO A 93 -5.79 6.68 -1.64
CA PRO A 93 -4.44 6.86 -1.12
C PRO A 93 -3.37 6.32 -2.07
N THR A 94 -3.60 5.16 -2.70
CA THR A 94 -2.68 4.56 -3.67
C THR A 94 -2.55 5.42 -4.93
N LEU A 95 -3.66 5.96 -5.45
CA LEU A 95 -3.65 6.86 -6.61
C LEU A 95 -2.91 8.18 -6.31
N PHE A 96 -3.23 8.85 -5.20
CA PHE A 96 -2.52 10.07 -4.80
C PHE A 96 -1.04 9.81 -4.53
N GLY A 97 -0.74 8.66 -3.93
CA GLY A 97 0.61 8.16 -3.73
C GLY A 97 1.36 8.02 -5.04
N TYR A 98 0.77 7.34 -6.02
CA TYR A 98 1.37 7.14 -7.34
C TYR A 98 1.62 8.47 -8.09
N ILE A 99 0.62 9.36 -8.11
CA ILE A 99 0.74 10.68 -8.75
C ILE A 99 1.84 11.52 -8.07
N SER A 100 1.98 11.42 -6.74
CA SER A 100 3.03 12.13 -6.00
C SER A 100 4.44 11.77 -6.45
N LEU A 101 4.66 10.54 -6.95
CA LEU A 101 5.98 10.04 -7.37
C LEU A 101 6.51 10.74 -8.63
N GLN A 102 5.62 11.14 -9.55
CA GLN A 102 6.01 11.73 -10.83
C GLN A 102 6.74 13.07 -10.63
N ARG A 103 6.15 13.95 -9.82
CA ARG A 103 6.65 15.32 -9.57
C ARG A 103 7.28 15.47 -8.17
N SER A 104 7.44 14.38 -7.43
CA SER A 104 7.97 14.38 -6.06
C SER A 104 7.19 15.32 -5.12
N ARG A 105 5.85 15.30 -5.23
CA ARG A 105 4.95 16.24 -4.52
C ARG A 105 4.75 15.78 -3.07
N ALA A 106 5.46 16.40 -2.14
CA ALA A 106 5.37 16.07 -0.71
C ALA A 106 3.95 16.17 -0.14
N GLY A 107 3.15 17.17 -0.56
CA GLY A 107 1.77 17.34 -0.11
C GLY A 107 0.87 16.15 -0.47
N LEU A 108 0.92 15.67 -1.71
CA LEU A 108 0.14 14.49 -2.14
C LEU A 108 0.63 13.21 -1.46
N MET A 109 1.95 13.08 -1.23
CA MET A 109 2.48 11.95 -0.46
C MET A 109 1.95 11.97 0.98
N ARG A 110 1.83 13.14 1.62
CA ARG A 110 1.22 13.25 2.96
C ARG A 110 -0.23 12.80 2.97
N VAL A 111 -1.03 13.24 1.99
CA VAL A 111 -2.43 12.81 1.83
C VAL A 111 -2.51 11.30 1.62
N SER A 112 -1.64 10.74 0.77
CA SER A 112 -1.52 9.29 0.56
C SER A 112 -1.23 8.56 1.86
N LEU A 113 -0.23 9.01 2.64
CA LEU A 113 0.13 8.39 3.92
C LEU A 113 -1.03 8.39 4.92
N THR A 114 -1.66 9.55 5.13
CA THR A 114 -2.82 9.65 6.04
C THR A 114 -3.96 8.77 5.56
N GLY A 115 -4.25 8.78 4.26
CA GLY A 115 -5.28 7.95 3.66
C GLY A 115 -5.00 6.44 3.79
N THR A 116 -3.75 6.00 3.61
CA THR A 116 -3.35 4.59 3.78
C THR A 116 -3.50 4.15 5.23
N VAL A 117 -3.21 5.02 6.20
CA VAL A 117 -3.43 4.71 7.62
C VAL A 117 -4.93 4.56 7.92
N VAL A 118 -5.76 5.49 7.46
CA VAL A 118 -7.21 5.49 7.76
C VAL A 118 -7.95 4.39 6.98
N PHE A 119 -7.87 4.41 5.64
CA PHE A 119 -8.63 3.52 4.77
C PHE A 119 -7.94 2.19 4.44
N GLY A 120 -6.64 2.05 4.75
CA GLY A 120 -5.89 0.81 4.58
C GLY A 120 -5.72 0.05 5.89
N LEU A 121 -4.96 0.60 6.84
CA LEU A 121 -4.69 -0.07 8.11
C LEU A 121 -5.89 -0.03 9.07
N GLY A 122 -6.56 1.12 9.19
CA GLY A 122 -7.69 1.30 10.11
C GLY A 122 -8.88 0.39 9.76
N THR A 123 -9.23 0.31 8.49
CA THR A 123 -10.30 -0.58 7.99
C THR A 123 -9.96 -2.05 8.18
N VAL A 124 -8.71 -2.47 7.94
CA VAL A 124 -8.26 -3.85 8.22
C VAL A 124 -8.31 -4.14 9.71
N ALA A 125 -7.92 -3.19 10.57
CA ALA A 125 -8.03 -3.38 12.01
C ALA A 125 -9.50 -3.61 12.44
N VAL A 126 -10.44 -2.82 11.91
CA VAL A 126 -11.88 -3.03 12.15
C VAL A 126 -12.33 -4.42 11.67
N GLY A 127 -11.91 -4.85 10.49
CA GLY A 127 -12.17 -6.20 9.97
C GLY A 127 -11.63 -7.30 10.90
N CYS A 128 -10.39 -7.17 11.37
CA CYS A 128 -9.79 -8.09 12.32
C CYS A 128 -10.58 -8.17 13.65
N PHE A 129 -11.03 -7.04 14.20
CA PHE A 129 -11.74 -7.03 15.48
C PHE A 129 -13.16 -7.60 15.37
N THR A 130 -13.87 -7.25 14.30
CA THR A 130 -15.23 -7.75 14.04
C THR A 130 -15.25 -9.26 13.83
N ASN A 131 -14.21 -9.80 13.19
CA ASN A 131 -14.09 -11.23 12.89
C ASN A 131 -13.34 -12.04 13.98
N ALA A 132 -12.85 -11.40 15.04
CA ALA A 132 -12.03 -12.06 16.08
C ALA A 132 -12.77 -13.19 16.81
N PHE A 133 -14.04 -12.99 17.13
CA PHE A 133 -14.83 -13.99 17.84
C PHE A 133 -15.10 -15.23 16.97
N GLU A 134 -15.33 -15.04 15.67
CA GLU A 134 -15.48 -16.14 14.73
C GLU A 134 -14.19 -16.95 14.57
N LEU A 135 -13.04 -16.27 14.50
CA LEU A 135 -11.75 -16.95 14.47
C LEU A 135 -11.51 -17.76 15.76
N MET A 136 -11.86 -17.20 16.93
CA MET A 136 -11.72 -17.90 18.20
C MET A 136 -12.62 -19.13 18.29
N THR A 137 -13.87 -19.00 17.83
CA THR A 137 -14.83 -20.10 17.77
C THR A 137 -14.33 -21.22 16.85
N TYR A 138 -13.80 -20.87 15.67
CA TYR A 138 -13.16 -21.82 14.77
C TYR A 138 -11.93 -22.48 15.38
N TYR A 139 -11.08 -21.72 16.09
CA TYR A 139 -9.90 -22.26 16.76
C TYR A 139 -10.25 -23.32 17.81
N GLN A 140 -11.32 -23.11 18.57
CA GLN A 140 -11.77 -24.02 19.62
C GLN A 140 -12.54 -25.23 19.06
N SER A 141 -13.51 -25.00 18.18
CA SER A 141 -14.42 -26.04 17.68
C SER A 141 -13.89 -26.79 16.46
N ARG A 142 -12.96 -26.18 15.71
CA ARG A 142 -12.52 -26.61 14.37
C ARG A 142 -13.64 -26.67 13.32
N VAL A 143 -14.78 -26.04 13.62
CA VAL A 143 -15.93 -25.91 12.72
C VAL A 143 -16.06 -24.46 12.29
N ALA A 144 -15.97 -24.20 10.99
CA ALA A 144 -16.13 -22.86 10.42
C ALA A 144 -17.58 -22.65 9.99
N LYS A 145 -18.06 -21.39 10.01
CA LYS A 145 -19.40 -21.07 9.51
C LYS A 145 -19.49 -21.17 7.98
N HIS A 146 -18.40 -20.83 7.29
CA HIS A 146 -18.34 -20.80 5.83
C HIS A 146 -17.04 -21.46 5.36
N TYR A 147 -17.16 -22.25 4.29
CA TYR A 147 -16.06 -22.96 3.66
C TYR A 147 -15.95 -22.58 2.18
N PHE A 148 -14.72 -22.44 1.70
CA PHE A 148 -14.38 -22.24 0.30
C PHE A 148 -13.50 -23.40 -0.14
N TYR A 149 -14.05 -24.34 -0.92
CA TYR A 149 -13.38 -25.61 -1.28
C TYR A 149 -12.81 -26.33 -0.05
N GLU A 150 -13.65 -26.61 0.95
CA GLU A 150 -13.26 -27.22 2.25
C GLU A 150 -12.28 -26.39 3.10
N PHE A 151 -11.87 -25.20 2.64
CA PHE A 151 -10.99 -24.32 3.39
C PHE A 151 -11.81 -23.27 4.17
N PRO A 152 -11.56 -23.07 5.47
CA PRO A 152 -12.29 -22.09 6.28
C PRO A 152 -12.14 -20.65 5.76
N VAL A 153 -13.25 -20.00 5.44
CA VAL A 153 -13.25 -18.61 4.93
C VAL A 153 -12.63 -17.64 5.94
N ILE A 154 -12.88 -17.85 7.23
CA ILE A 154 -12.31 -17.02 8.30
C ILE A 154 -10.77 -17.05 8.29
N VAL A 155 -10.16 -18.18 7.96
CA VAL A 155 -8.70 -18.30 7.85
C VAL A 155 -8.20 -17.53 6.63
N LEU A 156 -8.90 -17.60 5.49
CA LEU A 156 -8.58 -16.79 4.31
C LEU A 156 -8.66 -15.28 4.60
N ALA A 157 -9.67 -14.85 5.37
CA ALA A 157 -9.81 -13.46 5.79
C ALA A 157 -8.58 -12.99 6.59
N TYR A 158 -8.09 -13.80 7.53
CA TYR A 158 -6.88 -13.45 8.31
C TYR A 158 -5.58 -13.53 7.51
N ILE A 159 -5.47 -14.41 6.51
CA ILE A 159 -4.37 -14.38 5.54
C ILE A 159 -4.40 -13.06 4.76
N PHE A 160 -5.58 -12.65 4.29
CA PHE A 160 -5.78 -11.37 3.61
C PHE A 160 -5.42 -10.19 4.51
N PHE A 161 -5.85 -10.18 5.77
CA PHE A 161 -5.49 -9.15 6.75
C PHE A 161 -3.97 -9.06 6.95
N SER A 162 -3.29 -10.20 7.11
CA SER A 162 -1.83 -10.25 7.23
C SER A 162 -1.12 -9.65 6.01
N LEU A 163 -1.55 -9.99 4.80
CA LEU A 163 -1.02 -9.41 3.57
C LEU A 163 -1.28 -7.91 3.48
N CYS A 164 -2.47 -7.46 3.84
CA CYS A 164 -2.83 -6.04 3.84
C CYS A 164 -1.98 -5.23 4.83
N VAL A 165 -1.75 -5.73 6.05
CA VAL A 165 -0.90 -5.07 7.04
C VAL A 165 0.53 -4.89 6.51
N GLN A 166 1.07 -5.90 5.84
CA GLN A 166 2.40 -5.81 5.22
C GLN A 166 2.44 -4.78 4.08
N VAL A 167 1.50 -4.87 3.14
CA VAL A 167 1.45 -3.96 1.98
C VAL A 167 1.24 -2.51 2.42
N HIS A 168 0.28 -2.25 3.32
CA HIS A 168 0.02 -0.90 3.82
C HIS A 168 1.14 -0.40 4.73
N GLY A 169 1.71 -1.27 5.57
CA GLY A 169 2.87 -0.95 6.39
C GLY A 169 4.09 -0.52 5.56
N PHE A 170 4.40 -1.26 4.49
CA PHE A 170 5.48 -0.89 3.58
C PHE A 170 5.17 0.37 2.76
N SER A 171 3.91 0.57 2.34
CA SER A 171 3.44 1.82 1.72
C SER A 171 3.71 3.02 2.62
N VAL A 172 3.34 2.93 3.91
CA VAL A 172 3.58 3.98 4.89
C VAL A 172 5.08 4.18 5.13
N TYR A 173 5.84 3.11 5.31
CA TYR A 173 7.28 3.19 5.57
C TYR A 173 8.05 3.86 4.43
N PHE A 174 7.87 3.40 3.19
CA PHE A 174 8.57 3.98 2.03
C PHE A 174 8.03 5.37 1.68
N GLY A 175 6.72 5.57 1.79
CA GLY A 175 6.08 6.87 1.55
C GLY A 175 6.55 7.93 2.54
N TYR A 176 6.69 7.58 3.82
CA TYR A 176 7.20 8.49 4.84
C TYR A 176 8.64 8.91 4.57
N LYS A 177 9.52 7.96 4.21
CA LYS A 177 10.90 8.30 3.82
C LYS A 177 10.94 9.23 2.60
N LEU A 178 10.11 8.99 1.59
CA LEU A 178 10.01 9.88 0.44
C LEU A 178 9.48 11.26 0.81
N TYR A 179 8.45 11.31 1.66
CA TYR A 179 7.90 12.56 2.19
C TYR A 179 8.97 13.39 2.89
N CYS A 180 9.77 12.79 3.78
CA CYS A 180 10.88 13.47 4.46
C CYS A 180 11.93 14.02 3.47
N ILE A 181 12.32 13.23 2.47
CA ILE A 181 13.30 13.67 1.47
C ILE A 181 12.77 14.85 0.65
N TRP A 182 11.49 14.82 0.26
CA TRP A 182 10.91 15.87 -0.57
C TRP A 182 10.52 17.12 0.23
N SER A 183 10.13 16.98 1.50
CA SER A 183 9.80 18.12 2.35
C SER A 183 11.02 19.00 2.65
N VAL A 184 12.22 18.40 2.79
CA VAL A 184 13.48 19.15 2.93
C VAL A 184 13.75 20.01 1.70
N LYS A 185 13.47 19.50 0.49
CA LYS A 185 13.65 20.28 -0.75
C LYS A 185 12.70 21.47 -0.82
N VAL A 186 11.43 21.27 -0.44
CA VAL A 186 10.43 22.34 -0.41
C VAL A 186 10.82 23.42 0.60
N ARG A 187 11.34 23.04 1.78
CA ARG A 187 11.78 24.00 2.79
C ARG A 187 13.00 24.81 2.36
N LYS A 188 13.93 24.23 1.59
CA LYS A 188 15.11 24.95 1.07
C LYS A 188 14.80 25.91 -0.09
N ALA A 189 13.69 25.70 -0.78
CA ALA A 189 13.27 26.55 -1.89
C ALA A 189 12.46 27.78 -1.43
N ARG A 190 12.11 27.85 -0.15
CA ARG A 190 11.40 28.96 0.49
C ARG A 190 12.38 29.74 1.36
#